data_AF-W6XZ42-F1
#
_entry.id   AF-W6XZ42-F1
#
_cell.length_a   1.000
_cell.length_b   1.000
_cell.length_c   1.000
_cell.angle_alpha   90.00
_cell.angle_beta   90.00
_cell.angle_gamma   90.00
#
_symmetry.space_group_name_H-M   'P 1'
#
loop_
_entity.id
_entity.type
_entity.pdbx_description
1 polymer ?
#
loop_
_entity_poly.entity_id
_entity_poly.type
_entity_poly.pdbx_seq_one_letter_code
_entity_poly.pdbx_strand_id
1 'polypeptide(L)'
;MSDSSDRVTPVSSSRDLSNLQSLAALRRIERAPSHSWDEDQRELLTILYRWYDDSNPTTLPRVFNHVTGLDLRVSVVRHQFEGHVLLFGGRAFPEYARVMAIPFHDPQGRYNAIRGIIEETAIDLGVSLQRREIEIAFNSGAARWAKSPRTRRLYRSLVRRAAQKEKEKGRISRLTQSVVLSSDQQAISMSECLLGNVALSTDNQEEKWSDVENLSPRAASVKKLRSLIEPIKRNIAFRVWDKNSRTTFSEEDGFVSQAFSIWRGEHPPPFTPDGEGRAALKLLTNLHLCLKGGASTFVSLSTSLLQALVKASTMDDPCIAIERMVWASVPAEAILHHFPIADLHTVAQSDPICSQLLNLSAFQPRRRTRHVSDRMREQRNTITTHTVQAVAGIARAFGMHRERVSLVHIQGFIAALVDSFQLRYDETGDAHANSISHNFAVTLRSRCHRIEDVALAFLEGARQGNDVIAYYSRRRS
;
A
#
# COMPACT_ATOMS: atom_id res chain seq x y z
N MET A 1 -54.70 24.60 43.83
CA MET A 1 -53.86 25.28 42.83
C MET A 1 -52.82 24.27 42.34
N SER A 2 -52.60 24.24 41.03
CA SER A 2 -51.43 23.64 40.36
C SER A 2 -51.42 22.11 40.24
N ASP A 3 -52.11 21.61 39.22
CA ASP A 3 -51.88 20.28 38.64
C ASP A 3 -51.08 20.47 37.34
N SER A 4 -49.85 19.98 37.31
CA SER A 4 -48.88 20.15 36.22
C SER A 4 -49.07 19.06 35.17
N SER A 5 -49.54 19.46 33.99
CA SER A 5 -49.64 18.63 32.78
C SER A 5 -48.28 18.56 32.07
N ASP A 6 -47.63 17.40 32.15
CA ASP A 6 -46.47 17.05 31.33
C ASP A 6 -46.90 16.64 29.91
N ARG A 7 -46.65 17.52 28.94
CA ARG A 7 -46.73 17.22 27.51
C ARG A 7 -45.36 16.77 27.01
N VAL A 8 -45.19 15.46 26.85
CA VAL A 8 -44.05 14.87 26.13
C VAL A 8 -44.27 15.04 24.64
N THR A 9 -43.49 15.91 23.99
CA THR A 9 -43.42 16.03 22.53
C THR A 9 -42.52 14.95 21.93
N PRO A 10 -42.96 14.18 20.92
CA PRO A 10 -42.14 13.15 20.29
C PRO A 10 -41.10 13.79 19.35
N VAL A 11 -39.82 13.68 19.71
CA VAL A 11 -38.71 14.23 18.94
C VAL A 11 -38.27 13.26 17.83
N SER A 12 -38.61 13.66 16.60
CA SER A 12 -37.85 13.53 15.34
C SER A 12 -37.18 12.21 14.94
N SER A 13 -37.96 11.19 14.57
CA SER A 13 -37.45 10.01 13.83
C SER A 13 -37.08 10.31 12.36
N SER A 14 -37.48 11.46 11.80
CA SER A 14 -37.29 11.76 10.37
C SER A 14 -35.90 12.31 10.00
N ARG A 15 -35.17 12.91 10.95
CA ARG A 15 -33.82 13.45 10.70
C ARG A 15 -32.74 12.36 10.64
N ASP A 16 -32.90 11.29 11.43
CA ASP A 16 -31.91 10.20 11.48
C ASP A 16 -31.91 9.36 10.20
N LEU A 17 -33.08 9.21 9.56
CA LEU A 17 -33.19 8.54 8.25
C LEU A 17 -32.45 9.32 7.14
N SER A 18 -32.46 10.66 7.20
CA SER A 18 -31.76 11.53 6.24
C SER A 18 -30.22 11.42 6.38
N ASN A 19 -29.72 11.34 7.62
CA ASN A 19 -28.29 11.20 7.90
C ASN A 19 -27.75 9.84 7.48
N LEU A 20 -28.50 8.75 7.69
CA LEU A 20 -28.13 7.41 7.23
C LEU A 20 -28.08 7.31 5.71
N GLN A 21 -29.05 7.92 5.01
CA GLN A 21 -29.05 7.98 3.54
C GLN A 21 -27.87 8.79 3.00
N SER A 22 -27.52 9.89 3.66
CA SER A 22 -26.36 10.72 3.31
C SER A 22 -25.03 9.98 3.52
N LEU A 23 -24.89 9.23 4.62
CA LEU A 23 -23.72 8.37 4.87
C LEU A 23 -23.60 7.22 3.87
N ALA A 24 -24.72 6.61 3.48
CA ALA A 24 -24.76 5.59 2.43
C ALA A 24 -24.38 6.18 1.07
N ALA A 25 -24.80 7.41 0.76
CA ALA A 25 -24.41 8.13 -0.44
C ALA A 25 -22.91 8.47 -0.45
N LEU A 26 -22.34 8.87 0.68
CA LEU A 26 -20.90 9.17 0.80
C LEU A 26 -20.01 7.94 0.68
N ARG A 27 -20.42 6.78 1.22
CA ARG A 27 -19.72 5.50 1.01
C ARG A 27 -19.66 5.08 -0.46
N ARG A 28 -20.58 5.56 -1.30
CA ARG A 28 -20.54 5.32 -2.76
C ARG A 28 -19.50 6.17 -3.48
N ILE A 29 -19.00 7.25 -2.87
CA ILE A 29 -18.00 8.16 -3.47
C ILE A 29 -16.58 7.64 -3.29
N GLU A 30 -16.28 7.02 -2.14
CA GLU A 30 -15.00 6.33 -1.92
C GLU A 30 -14.95 5.06 -2.79
N ARG A 31 -14.20 5.13 -3.89
CA ARG A 31 -14.00 3.95 -4.75
C ARG A 31 -13.25 2.89 -3.95
N ALA A 32 -13.94 1.79 -3.64
CA ALA A 32 -13.30 0.59 -3.11
C ALA A 32 -12.08 0.23 -3.98
N PRO A 33 -10.97 -0.23 -3.37
CA PRO A 33 -9.81 -0.65 -4.13
C PRO A 33 -10.22 -1.71 -5.16
N SER A 34 -9.62 -1.66 -6.35
CA SER A 34 -9.92 -2.64 -7.40
C SER A 34 -9.63 -4.04 -6.90
N HIS A 35 -10.59 -4.94 -7.07
CA HIS A 35 -10.43 -6.36 -6.73
C HIS A 35 -9.22 -6.95 -7.46
N SER A 36 -8.40 -7.70 -6.72
CA SER A 36 -7.24 -8.41 -7.27
C SER A 36 -7.68 -9.82 -7.63
N TRP A 37 -7.71 -10.12 -8.93
CA TRP A 37 -8.12 -11.41 -9.46
C TRP A 37 -6.98 -12.44 -9.40
N ASP A 38 -7.23 -13.61 -8.83
CA ASP A 38 -6.30 -14.75 -8.84
C ASP A 38 -6.56 -15.70 -10.04
N GLU A 39 -5.81 -16.80 -10.12
CA GLU A 39 -5.97 -17.79 -11.19
C GLU A 39 -7.26 -18.58 -11.05
N ASP A 40 -7.58 -19.03 -9.84
CA ASP A 40 -8.74 -19.90 -9.56
C ASP A 40 -10.06 -19.17 -9.84
N GLN A 41 -10.14 -17.87 -9.52
CA GLN A 41 -11.28 -17.03 -9.86
C GLN A 41 -11.46 -16.87 -11.37
N ARG A 42 -10.37 -16.71 -12.13
CA ARG A 42 -10.45 -16.60 -13.59
C ARG A 42 -10.76 -17.94 -14.26
N GLU A 43 -10.28 -19.04 -13.68
CA GLU A 43 -10.63 -20.41 -14.09
C GLU A 43 -12.12 -20.67 -13.87
N LEU A 44 -12.65 -20.37 -12.67
CA LEU A 44 -14.07 -20.48 -12.35
C LEU A 44 -14.95 -19.65 -13.28
N LEU A 45 -14.57 -18.40 -13.57
CA LEU A 45 -15.30 -17.58 -14.54
C LEU A 45 -15.31 -18.23 -15.93
N THR A 46 -14.19 -18.81 -16.36
CA THR A 46 -14.14 -19.48 -17.65
C THR A 46 -15.03 -20.72 -17.68
N ILE A 47 -15.10 -21.49 -16.58
CA ILE A 47 -16.00 -22.64 -16.44
C ILE A 47 -17.46 -22.17 -16.53
N LEU A 48 -17.84 -21.15 -15.74
CA LEU A 48 -19.20 -20.60 -15.72
C LEU A 48 -19.67 -20.18 -17.11
N TYR A 49 -18.91 -19.33 -17.78
CA TYR A 49 -19.29 -18.79 -19.08
C TYR A 49 -19.22 -19.81 -20.22
N ARG A 50 -18.41 -20.86 -20.09
CA ARG A 50 -18.31 -21.91 -21.12
C ARG A 50 -19.49 -22.88 -21.07
N TRP A 51 -19.80 -23.42 -19.89
CA TRP A 51 -20.76 -24.53 -19.75
C TRP A 51 -22.18 -24.12 -19.42
N TYR A 52 -22.41 -22.91 -18.93
CA TYR A 52 -23.74 -22.47 -18.54
C TYR A 52 -24.23 -21.33 -19.41
N ASP A 53 -25.54 -21.29 -19.58
CA ASP A 53 -26.18 -20.25 -20.36
C ASP A 53 -26.21 -18.90 -19.62
N ASP A 54 -26.04 -17.81 -20.37
CA ASP A 54 -26.00 -16.44 -19.86
C ASP A 54 -27.23 -15.64 -20.34
N SER A 55 -28.38 -16.32 -20.47
CA SER A 55 -29.67 -15.68 -20.82
C SER A 55 -29.99 -14.48 -19.92
N ASN A 56 -29.63 -14.56 -18.63
CA ASN A 56 -29.70 -13.45 -17.70
C ASN A 56 -28.28 -13.04 -17.27
N PRO A 57 -27.81 -11.83 -17.64
CA PRO A 57 -26.45 -11.38 -17.36
C PRO A 57 -26.12 -11.21 -15.86
N THR A 58 -27.11 -11.36 -14.98
CA THR A 58 -26.92 -11.31 -13.53
C THR A 58 -26.71 -12.68 -12.91
N THR A 59 -27.10 -13.76 -13.60
CA THR A 59 -27.07 -15.13 -13.07
C THR A 59 -25.65 -15.61 -12.81
N LEU A 60 -24.79 -15.63 -13.84
CA LEU A 60 -23.41 -16.13 -13.68
C LEU A 60 -22.61 -15.30 -12.66
N PRO A 61 -22.68 -13.95 -12.65
CA PRO A 61 -22.01 -13.15 -11.63
C PRO A 61 -22.50 -13.40 -10.20
N ARG A 62 -23.80 -13.66 -10.01
CA ARG A 62 -24.36 -13.99 -8.68
C ARG A 62 -23.85 -15.33 -8.17
N VAL A 63 -23.86 -16.35 -9.02
CA VAL A 63 -23.32 -17.67 -8.68
C VAL A 63 -21.81 -17.58 -8.39
N PHE A 64 -21.05 -16.87 -9.23
CA PHE A 64 -19.62 -16.63 -9.00
C PHE A 64 -19.34 -16.02 -7.62
N ASN A 65 -20.06 -14.95 -7.27
CA ASN A 65 -19.91 -14.27 -5.99
C ASN A 65 -20.21 -15.19 -4.81
N HIS A 66 -21.25 -16.02 -4.91
CA HIS A 66 -21.62 -16.95 -3.86
C HIS A 66 -20.58 -18.07 -3.69
N VAL A 67 -20.15 -18.71 -4.80
CA VAL A 67 -19.10 -19.74 -4.77
C VAL A 67 -17.78 -19.22 -4.18
N THR A 68 -17.43 -17.96 -4.46
CA THR A 68 -16.16 -17.37 -4.00
C THR A 68 -16.26 -16.63 -2.67
N GLY A 69 -17.46 -16.44 -2.12
CA GLY A 69 -17.72 -15.59 -0.96
C GLY A 69 -17.39 -14.11 -1.19
N LEU A 70 -17.34 -13.67 -2.45
CA LEU A 70 -17.07 -12.28 -2.82
C LEU A 70 -18.38 -11.51 -3.04
N ASP A 71 -18.36 -10.22 -2.74
CA ASP A 71 -19.51 -9.31 -3.01
C ASP A 71 -19.14 -8.30 -4.10
N LEU A 72 -18.77 -8.80 -5.28
CA LEU A 72 -18.40 -7.94 -6.40
C LEU A 72 -19.65 -7.45 -7.15
N ARG A 73 -19.59 -6.21 -7.64
CA ARG A 73 -20.63 -5.70 -8.55
C ARG A 73 -20.71 -6.58 -9.80
N VAL A 74 -21.92 -6.91 -10.24
CA VAL A 74 -22.20 -7.71 -11.45
C VAL A 74 -21.37 -7.24 -12.65
N SER A 75 -21.30 -5.93 -12.89
CA SER A 75 -20.53 -5.34 -14.00
C SER A 75 -19.03 -5.58 -13.90
N VAL A 76 -18.46 -5.70 -12.69
CA VAL A 76 -17.03 -5.97 -12.48
C VAL A 76 -16.71 -7.41 -12.85
N VAL A 77 -17.55 -8.36 -12.45
CA VAL A 77 -17.40 -9.79 -12.77
C VAL A 77 -17.54 -10.01 -14.28
N ARG A 78 -18.58 -9.45 -14.90
CA ARG A 78 -18.78 -9.51 -16.35
C ARG A 78 -17.62 -8.91 -17.13
N HIS A 79 -17.22 -7.69 -16.77
CA HIS A 79 -16.11 -7.01 -17.44
C HIS A 79 -14.81 -7.78 -17.30
N GLN A 80 -14.60 -8.47 -16.17
CA GLN A 80 -13.43 -9.34 -16.01
C GLN A 80 -13.43 -10.47 -17.02
N PHE A 81 -14.55 -11.17 -17.24
CA PHE A 81 -14.58 -12.24 -18.23
C PHE A 81 -14.56 -11.69 -19.66
N GLU A 82 -15.58 -10.91 -20.04
CA GLU A 82 -15.82 -10.43 -21.41
C GLU A 82 -14.75 -9.42 -21.87
N GLY A 83 -14.43 -8.45 -21.01
CA GLY A 83 -13.54 -7.33 -21.34
C GLY A 83 -12.07 -7.59 -21.09
N HIS A 84 -11.74 -8.60 -20.28
CA HIS A 84 -10.35 -8.90 -19.90
C HIS A 84 -9.94 -10.31 -20.32
N VAL A 85 -10.49 -11.36 -19.71
CA VAL A 85 -10.07 -12.75 -19.98
C VAL A 85 -10.23 -13.10 -21.46
N LEU A 86 -11.43 -12.90 -22.02
CA LEU A 86 -11.73 -13.18 -23.42
C LEU A 86 -10.86 -12.31 -24.36
N LEU A 87 -10.79 -11.00 -24.10
CA LEU A 87 -10.07 -10.05 -24.94
C LEU A 87 -8.58 -10.40 -25.11
N PHE A 88 -7.89 -10.78 -24.03
CA PHE A 88 -6.46 -11.14 -24.09
C PHE A 88 -6.21 -12.62 -24.40
N GLY A 89 -7.17 -13.50 -24.09
CA GLY A 89 -7.17 -14.92 -24.48
C GLY A 89 -6.14 -15.80 -23.78
N GLY A 90 -6.12 -17.08 -24.16
CA GLY A 90 -5.40 -18.14 -23.45
C GLY A 90 -3.88 -18.01 -23.36
N ARG A 91 -3.24 -17.26 -24.28
CA ARG A 91 -1.79 -16.99 -24.18
C ARG A 91 -1.45 -16.03 -23.03
N ALA A 92 -2.36 -15.12 -22.69
CA ALA A 92 -2.20 -14.19 -21.60
C ALA A 92 -2.72 -14.75 -20.27
N PHE A 93 -3.74 -15.62 -20.34
CA PHE A 93 -4.36 -16.29 -19.19
C PHE A 93 -4.31 -17.82 -19.38
N PRO A 94 -3.26 -18.49 -18.88
CA PRO A 94 -3.11 -19.95 -19.00
C PRO A 94 -4.31 -20.73 -18.45
N GLU A 95 -4.95 -20.25 -17.39
CA GLU A 95 -6.17 -20.81 -16.82
C GLU A 95 -7.33 -20.87 -17.81
N TYR A 96 -7.51 -19.83 -18.63
CA TYR A 96 -8.49 -19.85 -19.72
C TYR A 96 -8.12 -20.91 -20.77
N ALA A 97 -6.83 -20.99 -21.12
CA ALA A 97 -6.36 -22.01 -22.08
C ALA A 97 -6.56 -23.44 -21.54
N ARG A 98 -6.31 -23.68 -20.24
CA ARG A 98 -6.52 -24.98 -19.60
C ARG A 98 -7.96 -25.42 -19.70
N VAL A 99 -8.90 -24.52 -19.36
CA VAL A 99 -10.33 -24.83 -19.46
C VAL A 99 -10.70 -25.14 -20.90
N MET A 100 -10.37 -24.25 -21.84
CA MET A 100 -10.73 -24.40 -23.26
C MET A 100 -10.06 -25.60 -23.95
N ALA A 101 -8.96 -26.14 -23.42
CA ALA A 101 -8.30 -27.33 -23.96
C ALA A 101 -9.04 -28.64 -23.67
N ILE A 102 -9.95 -28.65 -22.69
CA ILE A 102 -10.76 -29.84 -22.38
C ILE A 102 -11.91 -29.94 -23.38
N PRO A 103 -12.23 -31.14 -23.93
CA PRO A 103 -13.42 -31.33 -24.75
C PRO A 103 -14.69 -30.84 -24.04
N PHE A 104 -15.65 -30.27 -24.78
CA PHE A 104 -16.84 -29.65 -24.18
C PHE A 104 -17.64 -30.60 -23.27
N HIS A 105 -17.78 -31.87 -23.63
CA HIS A 105 -18.49 -32.83 -22.78
C HIS A 105 -17.69 -33.28 -21.54
N ASP A 106 -16.40 -32.94 -21.46
CA ASP A 106 -15.48 -33.29 -20.38
C ASP A 106 -15.55 -34.78 -20.01
N PRO A 107 -15.14 -35.69 -20.92
CA PRO A 107 -15.28 -37.14 -20.73
C PRO A 107 -14.46 -37.67 -19.54
N GLN A 108 -13.41 -36.95 -19.14
CA GLN A 108 -12.57 -37.29 -17.99
C GLN A 108 -13.10 -36.70 -16.68
N GLY A 109 -14.16 -35.89 -16.73
CA GLY A 109 -14.78 -35.30 -15.55
C GLY A 109 -13.87 -34.34 -14.78
N ARG A 110 -12.89 -33.70 -15.44
CA ARG A 110 -11.88 -32.86 -14.77
C ARG A 110 -12.50 -31.67 -14.02
N TYR A 111 -13.64 -31.17 -14.49
CA TYR A 111 -14.37 -30.07 -13.84
C TYR A 111 -15.70 -30.53 -13.22
N ASN A 112 -15.97 -31.83 -13.09
CA ASN A 112 -17.21 -32.33 -12.48
C ASN A 112 -17.42 -31.82 -11.06
N ALA A 113 -16.38 -31.86 -10.22
CA ALA A 113 -16.48 -31.38 -8.84
C ALA A 113 -16.85 -29.88 -8.78
N ILE A 114 -16.21 -29.04 -9.61
CA ILE A 114 -16.50 -27.60 -9.64
C ILE A 114 -17.90 -27.34 -10.22
N ARG A 115 -18.33 -28.08 -11.24
CA ARG A 115 -19.69 -27.98 -11.78
C ARG A 115 -20.76 -28.36 -10.75
N GLY A 116 -20.51 -29.41 -9.96
CA GLY A 116 -21.39 -29.78 -8.85
C GLY A 116 -21.58 -28.64 -7.85
N ILE A 117 -20.47 -27.99 -7.43
CA ILE A 117 -20.53 -26.82 -6.53
C ILE A 117 -21.33 -25.67 -7.16
N ILE A 118 -21.11 -25.39 -8.45
CA ILE A 118 -21.83 -24.34 -9.18
C ILE A 118 -23.34 -24.62 -9.23
N GLU A 119 -23.72 -25.86 -9.53
CA GLU A 119 -25.12 -26.29 -9.67
C GLU A 119 -25.84 -26.28 -8.31
N GLU A 120 -25.19 -26.81 -7.26
CA GLU A 120 -25.68 -26.74 -5.88
C GLU A 120 -25.88 -25.28 -5.42
N THR A 121 -24.87 -24.43 -5.66
CA THR A 121 -24.97 -22.99 -5.34
C THR A 121 -26.11 -22.30 -6.11
N ALA A 122 -26.36 -22.69 -7.36
CA ALA A 122 -27.45 -22.13 -8.14
C ALA A 122 -28.82 -22.54 -7.58
N ILE A 123 -28.95 -23.79 -7.13
CA ILE A 123 -30.14 -24.31 -6.44
C ILE A 123 -30.39 -23.52 -5.14
N ASP A 124 -29.36 -23.34 -4.32
CA ASP A 124 -29.45 -22.60 -3.05
C ASP A 124 -29.89 -21.14 -3.25
N LEU A 125 -29.45 -20.51 -4.34
CA LEU A 125 -29.84 -19.15 -4.70
C LEU A 125 -31.23 -19.06 -5.34
N GLY A 126 -31.88 -20.20 -5.62
CA GLY A 126 -33.14 -20.26 -6.37
C GLY A 126 -33.01 -19.74 -7.80
N VAL A 127 -31.83 -19.88 -8.42
CA VAL A 127 -31.56 -19.40 -9.78
C VAL A 127 -31.52 -20.59 -10.73
N SER A 128 -32.36 -20.56 -11.77
CA SER A 128 -32.33 -21.56 -12.83
C SER A 128 -31.07 -21.38 -13.68
N LEU A 129 -30.09 -22.27 -13.48
CA LEU A 129 -28.84 -22.30 -14.23
C LEU A 129 -28.87 -23.46 -15.23
N GLN A 130 -29.05 -23.15 -16.51
CA GLN A 130 -29.11 -24.18 -17.55
C GLN A 130 -27.71 -24.48 -18.09
N ARG A 131 -27.34 -25.75 -18.09
CA ARG A 131 -26.12 -26.22 -18.74
C ARG A 131 -26.33 -26.23 -20.26
N ARG A 132 -25.34 -25.74 -21.01
CA ARG A 132 -25.36 -25.73 -22.46
C ARG A 132 -25.16 -27.14 -23.01
N GLU A 133 -25.93 -27.46 -24.04
CA GLU A 133 -25.78 -28.70 -24.80
C GLU A 133 -24.73 -28.59 -25.90
N ILE A 134 -24.49 -27.36 -26.39
CA ILE A 134 -23.60 -27.06 -27.52
C ILE A 134 -22.54 -26.05 -27.08
N GLU A 135 -21.31 -26.27 -27.53
CA GLU A 135 -20.20 -25.36 -27.27
C GLU A 135 -20.36 -24.04 -28.06
N ILE A 136 -20.19 -22.91 -27.36
CA ILE A 136 -20.15 -21.59 -28.01
C ILE A 136 -18.71 -21.27 -28.41
N ALA A 137 -18.54 -20.85 -29.67
CA ALA A 137 -17.27 -20.35 -30.16
C ALA A 137 -16.93 -18.97 -29.56
N PHE A 138 -15.90 -18.92 -28.73
CA PHE A 138 -15.39 -17.69 -28.15
C PHE A 138 -14.32 -17.04 -29.02
N ASN A 139 -14.56 -15.80 -29.47
CA ASN A 139 -13.57 -14.97 -30.17
C ASN A 139 -12.54 -14.39 -29.19
N SER A 140 -11.64 -15.24 -28.69
CA SER A 140 -10.63 -14.87 -27.70
C SER A 140 -9.32 -14.36 -28.31
N GLY A 141 -8.59 -13.52 -27.57
CA GLY A 141 -7.25 -13.07 -27.95
C GLY A 141 -7.19 -11.92 -28.96
N ALA A 142 -8.32 -11.23 -29.21
CA ALA A 142 -8.38 -10.08 -30.10
C ALA A 142 -7.41 -8.94 -29.72
N ALA A 143 -6.98 -8.85 -28.45
CA ALA A 143 -5.98 -7.89 -27.98
C ALA A 143 -4.65 -7.95 -28.75
N ARG A 144 -4.29 -9.12 -29.29
CA ARG A 144 -3.09 -9.30 -30.11
C ARG A 144 -3.09 -8.40 -31.34
N TRP A 145 -4.27 -8.24 -31.95
CA TRP A 145 -4.49 -7.52 -33.21
C TRP A 145 -5.17 -6.17 -32.99
N ALA A 146 -5.31 -5.71 -31.74
CA ALA A 146 -5.97 -4.46 -31.42
C ALA A 146 -5.28 -3.26 -32.10
N LYS A 147 -6.08 -2.34 -32.66
CA LYS A 147 -5.59 -1.09 -33.27
C LYS A 147 -4.74 -0.27 -32.27
N SER A 148 -5.17 -0.24 -31.01
CA SER A 148 -4.48 0.49 -29.93
C SER A 148 -3.08 -0.09 -29.64
N PRO A 149 -2.00 0.71 -29.80
CA PRO A 149 -0.65 0.29 -29.41
C PRO A 149 -0.55 -0.06 -27.92
N ARG A 150 -1.31 0.63 -27.06
CA ARG A 150 -1.34 0.39 -25.62
C ARG A 150 -1.88 -1.01 -25.30
N THR A 151 -2.98 -1.41 -25.93
CA THR A 151 -3.58 -2.74 -25.74
C THR A 151 -2.63 -3.84 -26.20
N ARG A 152 -1.97 -3.68 -27.35
CA ARG A 152 -0.97 -4.64 -27.84
C ARG A 152 0.24 -4.76 -26.91
N ARG A 153 0.75 -3.64 -26.37
CA ARG A 153 1.84 -3.66 -25.38
C ARG A 153 1.43 -4.39 -24.11
N LEU A 154 0.22 -4.13 -23.61
CA LEU A 154 -0.34 -4.81 -22.44
C LEU A 154 -0.47 -6.31 -22.69
N TYR A 155 -1.02 -6.73 -23.83
CA TYR A 155 -1.08 -8.13 -24.24
C TYR A 155 0.30 -8.80 -24.21
N ARG A 156 1.31 -8.21 -24.87
CA ARG A 156 2.69 -8.75 -24.87
C ARG A 156 3.27 -8.83 -23.45
N SER A 157 2.92 -7.89 -22.57
CA SER A 157 3.35 -7.92 -21.18
C SER A 157 2.72 -9.08 -20.40
N LEU A 158 1.41 -9.28 -20.57
CA LEU A 158 0.68 -10.37 -19.92
C LEU A 158 1.18 -11.74 -20.39
N VAL A 159 1.37 -11.92 -21.70
CA VAL A 159 1.92 -13.17 -22.26
C VAL A 159 3.32 -13.47 -21.69
N ARG A 160 4.19 -12.45 -21.58
CA ARG A 160 5.52 -12.64 -20.97
C ARG A 160 5.43 -13.03 -19.50
N ARG A 161 4.54 -12.39 -18.73
CA ARG A 161 4.32 -12.70 -17.31
C ARG A 161 3.78 -14.12 -17.14
N ALA A 162 2.81 -14.52 -17.97
CA ALA A 162 2.26 -15.87 -17.98
C ALA A 162 3.34 -16.92 -18.29
N ALA A 163 4.17 -16.69 -19.31
CA ALA A 163 5.27 -17.59 -19.66
C ALA A 163 6.31 -17.72 -18.54
N GLN A 164 6.65 -16.61 -17.86
CA GLN A 164 7.54 -16.63 -16.70
C GLN A 164 6.93 -17.42 -15.53
N LYS A 165 5.64 -17.21 -15.25
CA LYS A 165 4.93 -17.90 -14.17
C LYS A 165 4.84 -19.41 -14.42
N GLU A 166 4.55 -19.83 -15.64
CA GLU A 166 4.54 -21.26 -16.01
C GLU A 166 5.95 -21.87 -15.95
N LYS A 167 6.99 -21.13 -16.34
CA LYS A 167 8.39 -21.58 -16.17
C LYS A 167 8.75 -21.76 -14.70
N GLU A 168 8.30 -20.86 -13.83
CA GLU A 168 8.53 -20.93 -12.39
C GLU A 168 7.76 -22.10 -11.75
N LYS A 169 6.48 -22.30 -12.11
CA LYS A 169 5.71 -23.49 -11.68
C LYS A 169 6.40 -24.78 -12.10
N GLY A 170 6.87 -24.87 -13.36
CA GLY A 170 7.63 -26.03 -13.83
C GLY A 170 8.94 -26.24 -13.07
N ARG A 171 9.61 -25.18 -12.62
CA ARG A 171 10.80 -25.28 -11.76
C ARG A 171 10.44 -25.81 -10.37
N ILE A 172 9.36 -25.31 -9.77
CA ILE A 172 8.88 -25.75 -8.46
C ILE A 172 8.48 -27.23 -8.51
N SER A 173 7.68 -27.65 -9.49
CA SER A 173 7.27 -29.05 -9.64
C SER A 173 8.47 -30.00 -9.77
N ARG A 174 9.52 -29.62 -10.51
CA ARG A 174 10.75 -30.44 -10.62
C ARG A 174 11.51 -30.54 -9.30
N LEU A 175 11.56 -29.46 -8.52
CA LEU A 175 12.19 -29.48 -7.19
C LEU A 175 11.42 -30.37 -6.22
N THR A 176 10.08 -30.32 -6.25
CA THR A 176 9.25 -31.16 -5.38
C THR A 176 9.29 -32.64 -5.76
N GLN A 177 9.40 -32.97 -7.05
CA GLN A 177 9.42 -34.35 -7.53
C GLN A 177 10.76 -35.07 -7.25
N SER A 178 11.83 -34.34 -6.94
CA SER A 178 13.16 -34.91 -6.68
C SER A 178 13.36 -35.43 -5.24
N VAL A 179 12.36 -35.35 -4.36
CA VAL A 179 12.43 -35.83 -2.96
C VAL A 179 11.47 -37.01 -2.75
N VAL A 180 11.44 -37.94 -3.70
CA VAL A 180 10.98 -39.30 -3.42
C VAL A 180 12.25 -40.14 -3.32
N LEU A 181 12.83 -40.17 -2.12
CA LEU A 181 13.87 -41.13 -1.77
C LEU A 181 13.29 -42.52 -2.02
N SER A 182 13.93 -43.28 -2.92
CA SER A 182 13.67 -44.69 -3.12
C SER A 182 13.77 -45.41 -1.77
N SER A 183 12.64 -45.78 -1.20
CA SER A 183 12.56 -46.66 -0.03
C SER A 183 12.81 -48.10 -0.48
N ASP A 184 14.03 -48.37 -0.93
CA ASP A 184 14.54 -49.71 -1.16
C ASP A 184 16.06 -49.66 -1.01
N GLN A 185 16.53 -49.83 0.24
CA GLN A 185 17.63 -50.72 0.62
C GLN A 185 18.10 -50.46 2.06
N GLN A 186 17.93 -51.51 2.86
CA GLN A 186 18.86 -52.02 3.87
C GLN A 186 19.27 -51.15 5.06
N ALA A 187 18.94 -51.69 6.24
CA ALA A 187 19.53 -51.36 7.52
C ALA A 187 21.07 -51.37 7.42
N ILE A 188 21.68 -50.19 7.44
CA ILE A 188 23.08 -50.01 7.77
C ILE A 188 23.11 -49.28 9.11
N SER A 189 23.79 -49.92 10.07
CA SER A 189 24.09 -49.43 11.40
C SER A 189 24.61 -47.99 11.35
N MET A 190 23.92 -47.07 12.02
CA MET A 190 24.36 -45.68 12.15
C MET A 190 25.55 -45.63 13.11
N SER A 191 26.74 -45.38 12.56
CA SER A 191 27.86 -44.85 13.33
C SER A 191 27.65 -43.35 13.49
N GLU A 192 27.74 -42.91 14.75
CA GLU A 192 27.60 -41.55 15.23
C GLU A 192 28.51 -40.57 14.48
N CYS A 193 27.92 -39.50 13.95
CA CYS A 193 28.65 -38.26 13.73
C CYS A 193 27.86 -37.13 14.40
N LEU A 194 28.30 -36.83 15.62
CA LEU A 194 27.90 -35.66 16.40
C LEU A 194 28.50 -34.40 15.77
N LEU A 195 27.65 -33.43 15.41
CA LEU A 195 28.03 -32.03 15.39
C LEU A 195 26.78 -31.13 15.56
N GLY A 196 26.67 -30.45 16.71
CA GLY A 196 25.94 -29.17 16.81
C GLY A 196 24.58 -29.15 17.54
N ASN A 197 24.63 -29.28 18.87
CA ASN A 197 23.73 -28.75 19.91
C ASN A 197 22.52 -27.87 19.51
N VAL A 198 21.29 -28.40 19.67
CA VAL A 198 20.17 -27.74 20.39
C VAL A 198 19.28 -28.83 21.01
N ALA A 199 19.05 -28.73 22.33
CA ALA A 199 18.19 -29.62 23.10
C ALA A 199 16.71 -29.23 22.95
N LEU A 200 15.84 -30.20 22.70
CA LEU A 200 14.40 -30.09 22.91
C LEU A 200 14.05 -30.82 24.21
N SER A 201 13.57 -30.09 25.22
CA SER A 201 12.86 -30.73 26.33
C SER A 201 11.45 -31.07 25.87
N THR A 202 11.17 -32.36 25.78
CA THR A 202 9.82 -32.90 25.87
C THR A 202 9.29 -32.65 27.26
N ASP A 203 8.16 -31.94 27.37
CA ASP A 203 7.27 -32.14 28.50
C ASP A 203 5.87 -32.40 27.98
N ASN A 204 5.38 -33.58 28.38
CA ASN A 204 4.04 -34.08 28.15
C ASN A 204 3.06 -33.25 28.98
N GLN A 205 1.98 -32.76 28.38
CA GLN A 205 0.66 -32.78 29.04
C GLN A 205 -0.49 -32.50 28.05
N GLU A 206 -1.40 -33.48 28.02
CA GLU A 206 -2.83 -33.42 27.68
C GLU A 206 -3.24 -32.95 26.27
N GLU A 207 -3.40 -33.93 25.38
CA GLU A 207 -4.24 -33.80 24.18
C GLU A 207 -5.71 -33.62 24.57
N LYS A 208 -6.15 -32.36 24.66
CA LYS A 208 -7.55 -31.99 24.67
C LYS A 208 -8.03 -31.85 23.22
N TRP A 209 -8.72 -32.88 22.73
CA TRP A 209 -9.41 -32.84 21.44
C TRP A 209 -10.66 -31.95 21.57
N SER A 210 -10.57 -30.70 21.11
CA SER A 210 -11.75 -29.85 20.91
C SER A 210 -12.08 -29.79 19.42
N ASP A 211 -13.17 -30.43 19.06
CA ASP A 211 -13.77 -30.35 17.74
C ASP A 211 -14.34 -28.93 17.54
N VAL A 212 -13.66 -28.13 16.72
CA VAL A 212 -14.13 -26.81 16.32
C VAL A 212 -13.75 -26.64 14.86
N GLU A 213 -14.78 -26.59 14.01
CA GLU A 213 -14.72 -26.15 12.62
C GLU A 213 -13.88 -24.87 12.50
N ASN A 214 -12.60 -25.03 12.15
CA ASN A 214 -11.65 -23.92 12.12
C ASN A 214 -11.29 -23.56 10.68
N LEU A 215 -11.63 -22.32 10.36
CA LEU A 215 -11.13 -21.50 9.25
C LEU A 215 -9.69 -21.89 8.85
N SER A 216 -9.49 -22.12 7.56
CA SER A 216 -8.22 -22.46 6.93
C SER A 216 -7.01 -21.76 7.60
N PRO A 217 -5.96 -22.51 8.04
CA PRO A 217 -4.77 -21.98 8.72
C PRO A 217 -4.06 -20.84 7.98
N ARG A 218 -4.27 -20.75 6.66
CA ARG A 218 -3.66 -19.75 5.79
C ARG A 218 -4.25 -18.36 5.98
N ALA A 219 -5.54 -18.25 6.29
CA ALA A 219 -6.22 -16.96 6.48
C ALA A 219 -5.93 -16.36 7.88
N ALA A 220 -5.83 -17.21 8.91
CA ALA A 220 -5.48 -16.80 10.26
C ALA A 220 -4.00 -16.37 10.36
N SER A 221 -3.09 -17.06 9.68
CA SER A 221 -1.66 -16.70 9.62
C SER A 221 -1.42 -15.33 8.96
N VAL A 222 -2.12 -15.02 7.86
CA VAL A 222 -1.97 -13.72 7.18
C VAL A 222 -2.58 -12.57 8.00
N LYS A 223 -3.68 -12.80 8.74
CA LYS A 223 -4.23 -11.80 9.67
C LYS A 223 -3.30 -11.55 10.86
N LYS A 224 -2.72 -12.61 11.45
CA LYS A 224 -1.77 -12.51 12.57
C LYS A 224 -0.44 -11.84 12.17
N LEU A 225 0.04 -12.07 10.95
CA LEU A 225 1.23 -11.39 10.42
C LEU A 225 0.96 -9.89 10.13
N ARG A 226 -0.28 -9.54 9.75
CA ARG A 226 -0.67 -8.14 9.53
C ARG A 226 -0.84 -7.35 10.83
N SER A 227 -1.17 -7.99 11.94
CA SER A 227 -1.32 -7.35 13.26
C SER A 227 0.01 -7.21 14.04
N LEU A 228 1.05 -7.96 13.67
CA LEU A 228 2.37 -7.89 14.32
C LEU A 228 3.28 -6.75 13.80
N ILE A 229 2.95 -6.16 12.66
CA ILE A 229 3.68 -4.99 12.16
C ILE A 229 3.02 -3.76 12.78
N GLU A 230 3.50 -3.34 13.95
CA GLU A 230 3.14 -2.02 14.47
C GLU A 230 3.38 -0.98 13.38
N PRO A 231 2.43 -0.07 13.12
CA PRO A 231 2.64 0.99 12.14
C PRO A 231 3.89 1.77 12.56
N ILE A 232 4.92 1.76 11.71
CA ILE A 232 6.19 2.45 11.95
C ILE A 232 5.88 3.89 12.37
N LYS A 233 6.10 4.21 13.65
CA LYS A 233 5.90 5.56 14.20
C LYS A 233 6.91 6.49 13.56
N ARG A 234 6.49 7.18 12.49
CA ARG A 234 7.30 8.23 11.87
C ARG A 234 7.25 9.45 12.78
N ASN A 235 8.42 9.87 13.24
CA ASN A 235 8.56 11.01 14.16
C ASN A 235 8.72 12.36 13.45
N ILE A 236 8.71 12.35 12.12
CA ILE A 236 8.87 13.52 11.25
C ILE A 236 7.80 13.53 10.16
N ALA A 237 7.32 14.73 9.87
CA ALA A 237 6.58 15.10 8.68
C ALA A 237 7.15 16.41 8.09
N PHE A 238 6.76 16.71 6.87
CA PHE A 238 7.25 17.84 6.07
C PHE A 238 6.07 18.75 5.72
N ARG A 239 6.21 20.05 5.96
CA ARG A 239 5.29 21.10 5.48
C ARG A 239 5.93 21.82 4.31
N VAL A 240 5.14 22.11 3.29
CA VAL A 240 5.51 23.06 2.24
C VAL A 240 4.41 24.10 2.11
N TRP A 241 4.83 25.36 2.09
CA TRP A 241 3.96 26.52 1.98
C TRP A 241 4.60 27.63 1.13
N ASP A 242 3.77 28.56 0.72
CA ASP A 242 4.08 29.79 -0.01
C ASP A 242 3.09 30.89 0.42
N LYS A 243 3.18 32.08 -0.17
CA LYS A 243 2.24 33.20 0.10
C LYS A 243 0.76 32.89 -0.23
N ASN A 244 0.51 31.89 -1.08
CA ASN A 244 -0.83 31.48 -1.50
C ASN A 244 -1.41 30.35 -0.63
N SER A 245 -0.63 29.87 0.33
CA SER A 245 -1.02 28.76 1.19
C SER A 245 -2.07 29.20 2.20
N ARG A 246 -3.04 28.33 2.48
CA ARG A 246 -4.10 28.56 3.48
C ARG A 246 -3.65 28.35 4.93
N THR A 247 -2.39 28.60 5.18
CA THR A 247 -1.75 28.54 6.49
C THR A 247 -0.82 29.74 6.55
N THR A 248 -0.96 30.54 7.60
CA THR A 248 -0.03 31.63 7.90
C THR A 248 1.12 31.07 8.72
N PHE A 249 2.32 31.60 8.51
CA PHE A 249 3.52 31.27 9.25
C PHE A 249 4.07 32.53 9.90
N SER A 250 4.38 32.47 11.18
CA SER A 250 5.19 33.45 11.90
C SER A 250 6.32 32.72 12.63
N GLU A 251 7.46 33.37 12.80
CA GLU A 251 8.58 32.78 13.55
C GLU A 251 8.24 32.58 15.03
N GLU A 252 7.36 33.42 15.57
CA GLU A 252 6.94 33.40 16.97
C GLU A 252 5.86 32.35 17.24
N ASP A 253 4.82 32.27 16.41
CA ASP A 253 3.65 31.40 16.65
C ASP A 253 3.70 30.08 15.87
N GLY A 254 4.56 29.98 14.86
CA GLY A 254 4.64 28.83 13.96
C GLY A 254 3.55 28.84 12.89
N PHE A 255 3.00 27.67 12.57
CA PHE A 255 1.94 27.54 11.56
C PHE A 255 0.56 27.67 12.18
N VAL A 256 -0.27 28.53 11.60
CA VAL A 256 -1.69 28.65 11.96
C VAL A 256 -2.53 28.42 10.71
N SER A 257 -3.57 27.59 10.83
CA SER A 257 -4.53 27.42 9.75
C SER A 257 -5.26 28.74 9.47
N GLN A 258 -5.54 29.04 8.20
CA GLN A 258 -6.27 30.27 7.83
C GLN A 258 -7.66 30.37 8.48
N ALA A 259 -8.29 29.24 8.84
CA ALA A 259 -9.57 29.28 9.54
C ALA A 259 -9.43 29.85 10.96
N PHE A 260 -8.26 29.67 11.57
CA PHE A 260 -7.94 30.15 12.91
C PHE A 260 -7.16 31.46 12.91
N SER A 261 -6.62 31.93 11.78
CA SER A 261 -5.89 33.20 11.73
C SER A 261 -6.74 34.43 12.06
N ILE A 262 -8.07 34.34 11.97
CA ILE A 262 -9.02 35.38 12.39
C ILE A 262 -9.57 35.17 13.80
N TRP A 263 -9.28 34.01 14.40
CA TRP A 263 -9.77 33.64 15.72
C TRP A 263 -8.90 34.32 16.79
N ARG A 264 -9.52 35.12 17.66
CA ARG A 264 -8.80 35.91 18.69
C ARG A 264 -8.76 35.24 20.06
N GLY A 265 -9.39 34.07 20.22
CA GLY A 265 -9.40 33.31 21.46
C GLY A 265 -8.44 32.12 21.43
N GLU A 266 -8.44 31.31 22.48
CA GLU A 266 -7.75 30.01 22.46
C GLU A 266 -8.31 29.12 21.35
N HIS A 267 -7.43 28.38 20.66
CA HIS A 267 -7.88 27.46 19.62
C HIS A 267 -8.80 26.39 20.22
N PRO A 268 -10.00 26.16 19.65
CA PRO A 268 -10.88 25.12 20.15
C PRO A 268 -10.20 23.76 20.03
N PRO A 269 -10.43 22.82 20.97
CA PRO A 269 -9.86 21.48 20.88
C PRO A 269 -10.38 20.76 19.63
N PRO A 270 -9.68 19.70 19.16
CA PRO A 270 -10.19 18.86 18.09
C PRO A 270 -11.56 18.29 18.45
N PHE A 271 -12.45 18.20 17.47
CA PHE A 271 -13.72 17.50 17.64
C PHE A 271 -13.48 16.05 18.08
N THR A 272 -14.36 15.53 18.94
CA THR A 272 -14.27 14.13 19.38
C THR A 272 -14.43 13.17 18.20
N PRO A 273 -13.73 12.01 18.19
CA PRO A 273 -13.85 11.04 17.10
C PRO A 273 -15.18 10.28 17.09
N ASP A 274 -16.06 10.56 18.05
CA ASP A 274 -17.33 9.89 18.30
C ASP A 274 -18.53 10.81 18.06
N GLY A 275 -19.71 10.23 17.84
CA GLY A 275 -20.96 10.96 17.68
C GLY A 275 -20.93 12.07 16.61
N GLU A 276 -21.43 13.25 16.97
CA GLU A 276 -21.46 14.44 16.10
C GLU A 276 -20.06 14.98 15.79
N GLY A 277 -19.10 14.84 16.72
CA GLY A 277 -17.71 15.23 16.51
C GLY A 277 -17.09 14.50 15.31
N ARG A 278 -17.41 13.20 15.15
CA ARG A 278 -17.00 12.42 13.97
C ARG A 278 -17.55 12.99 12.67
N ALA A 279 -18.79 13.46 12.66
CA ALA A 279 -19.41 14.04 11.47
C ALA A 279 -18.75 15.39 11.12
N ALA A 280 -18.47 16.23 12.12
CA ALA A 280 -17.72 17.47 11.96
C ALA A 280 -16.30 17.21 11.42
N LEU A 281 -15.57 16.25 11.99
CA LEU A 281 -14.24 15.85 11.49
C LEU A 281 -14.29 15.40 10.03
N LYS A 282 -15.26 14.55 9.66
CA LYS A 282 -15.43 14.10 8.27
C LYS A 282 -15.69 15.27 7.33
N LEU A 283 -16.57 16.19 7.71
CA LEU A 283 -16.90 17.36 6.91
C LEU A 283 -15.67 18.26 6.72
N LEU A 284 -14.99 18.63 7.81
CA LEU A 284 -13.83 19.49 7.78
C LEU A 284 -12.66 18.85 7.03
N THR A 285 -12.48 17.53 7.17
CA THR A 285 -11.48 16.77 6.39
C THR A 285 -11.81 16.79 4.90
N ASN A 286 -13.09 16.62 4.53
CA ASN A 286 -13.49 16.72 3.12
C ASN A 286 -13.25 18.13 2.56
N LEU A 287 -13.55 19.18 3.33
CA LEU A 287 -13.25 20.56 2.94
C LEU A 287 -11.75 20.79 2.78
N HIS A 288 -10.93 20.21 3.66
CA HIS A 288 -9.47 20.23 3.55
C HIS A 288 -8.99 19.58 2.25
N LEU A 289 -9.56 18.42 1.89
CA LEU A 289 -9.14 17.62 0.73
C LEU A 289 -9.68 18.13 -0.61
N CYS A 290 -10.82 18.83 -0.62
CA CYS A 290 -11.46 19.29 -1.84
C CYS A 290 -10.59 20.29 -2.63
N LEU A 291 -9.67 21.01 -1.96
CA LEU A 291 -8.86 22.13 -2.48
C LEU A 291 -9.68 23.29 -3.10
N LYS A 292 -10.98 23.10 -3.30
CA LYS A 292 -12.01 24.04 -3.74
C LYS A 292 -13.01 24.18 -2.58
N GLY A 293 -12.87 25.23 -1.78
CA GLY A 293 -13.69 25.48 -0.59
C GLY A 293 -13.07 26.53 0.33
N GLY A 294 -13.69 26.84 1.47
CA GLY A 294 -13.23 27.86 2.44
C GLY A 294 -11.92 27.50 3.17
N ALA A 295 -11.54 28.32 4.15
CA ALA A 295 -10.31 28.13 4.94
C ALA A 295 -10.31 26.77 5.66
N SER A 296 -9.22 26.01 5.51
CA SER A 296 -9.03 24.71 6.18
C SER A 296 -8.77 24.92 7.67
N THR A 297 -9.32 24.10 8.56
CA THR A 297 -8.99 24.04 10.00
C THR A 297 -7.74 23.22 10.32
N PHE A 298 -7.16 22.55 9.34
CA PHE A 298 -5.97 21.71 9.50
C PHE A 298 -4.74 22.33 8.84
N VAL A 299 -3.57 22.12 9.46
CA VAL A 299 -2.25 22.30 8.84
C VAL A 299 -1.85 20.97 8.19
N SER A 300 -1.79 20.90 6.85
CA SER A 300 -1.45 19.65 6.16
C SER A 300 0.04 19.34 6.24
N LEU A 301 0.43 18.19 6.77
CA LEU A 301 1.80 17.70 6.67
C LEU A 301 1.90 16.48 5.76
N SER A 302 3.09 16.24 5.23
CA SER A 302 3.43 15.05 4.44
C SER A 302 4.44 14.21 5.19
N THR A 303 4.21 12.91 5.38
CA THR A 303 5.25 12.01 5.93
C THR A 303 6.25 11.54 4.87
N SER A 304 6.06 11.95 3.61
CA SER A 304 6.96 11.67 2.49
C SER A 304 7.61 12.97 2.02
N LEU A 305 8.94 13.02 2.05
CA LEU A 305 9.70 14.13 1.49
C LEU A 305 9.47 14.25 -0.02
N LEU A 306 9.37 13.12 -0.73
CA LEU A 306 9.04 13.12 -2.16
C LEU A 306 7.71 13.83 -2.44
N GLN A 307 6.66 13.55 -1.66
CA GLN A 307 5.37 14.24 -1.81
C GLN A 307 5.47 15.73 -1.50
N ALA A 308 6.24 16.11 -0.49
CA ALA A 308 6.49 17.51 -0.14
C ALA A 308 7.16 18.27 -1.30
N LEU A 309 8.24 17.72 -1.86
CA LEU A 309 8.97 18.34 -2.98
C LEU A 309 8.11 18.41 -4.27
N VAL A 310 7.27 17.41 -4.54
CA VAL A 310 6.33 17.45 -5.68
C VAL A 310 5.27 18.53 -5.49
N LYS A 311 4.84 18.78 -4.25
CA LYS A 311 3.93 19.89 -3.96
C LYS A 311 4.65 21.23 -4.15
N ALA A 312 5.87 21.35 -3.63
CA ALA A 312 6.68 22.57 -3.74
C ALA A 312 6.87 23.02 -5.19
N SER A 313 7.12 22.10 -6.12
CA SER A 313 7.33 22.45 -7.54
C SER A 313 6.11 23.05 -8.24
N THR A 314 4.95 23.12 -7.58
CA THR A 314 3.73 23.75 -8.08
C THR A 314 3.43 25.11 -7.44
N MET A 315 4.27 25.55 -6.51
CA MET A 315 4.07 26.73 -5.66
C MET A 315 5.02 27.87 -6.07
N ASP A 316 4.69 29.10 -5.66
CA ASP A 316 5.48 30.29 -5.98
C ASP A 316 6.40 30.64 -4.80
N ASP A 317 7.71 30.52 -4.99
CA ASP A 317 8.74 30.67 -3.94
C ASP A 317 8.45 29.87 -2.65
N PRO A 318 8.41 28.53 -2.73
CA PRO A 318 8.00 27.71 -1.60
C PRO A 318 9.10 27.59 -0.54
N CYS A 319 8.67 27.62 0.71
CA CYS A 319 9.45 27.22 1.87
C CYS A 319 9.09 25.79 2.30
N ILE A 320 10.04 25.11 2.94
CA ILE A 320 9.85 23.76 3.50
C ILE A 320 10.27 23.71 4.97
N ALA A 321 9.54 22.95 5.78
CA ALA A 321 9.76 22.77 7.20
C ALA A 321 9.60 21.30 7.61
N ILE A 322 10.23 20.93 8.74
CA ILE A 322 10.17 19.59 9.34
C ILE A 322 9.46 19.66 10.69
N GLU A 323 8.37 18.89 10.84
CA GLU A 323 7.37 19.04 11.92
C GLU A 323 6.66 17.73 12.32
N ARG A 324 5.83 17.80 13.37
CA ARG A 324 4.81 16.80 13.75
C ARG A 324 3.40 17.40 13.54
N MET A 325 2.43 16.60 13.07
CA MET A 325 1.12 17.09 12.56
C MET A 325 0.09 17.33 13.67
N VAL A 326 -0.58 18.49 13.65
CA VAL A 326 -1.53 18.89 14.71
C VAL A 326 -2.71 19.70 14.16
N TRP A 327 -3.85 19.57 14.84
CA TRP A 327 -5.07 20.38 14.67
C TRP A 327 -4.81 21.86 14.97
N ALA A 328 -5.46 22.76 14.21
CA ALA A 328 -5.42 24.22 14.34
C ALA A 328 -4.05 24.89 14.08
N SER A 329 -3.02 24.53 14.83
CA SER A 329 -1.69 25.15 14.74
C SER A 329 -0.55 24.16 15.00
N VAL A 330 0.61 24.45 14.45
CA VAL A 330 1.88 23.81 14.81
C VAL A 330 2.75 24.88 15.45
N PRO A 331 3.07 24.77 16.75
CA PRO A 331 3.78 25.83 17.45
C PRO A 331 5.24 25.92 16.98
N ALA A 332 5.83 27.11 17.09
CA ALA A 332 7.18 27.38 16.57
C ALA A 332 8.25 26.43 17.12
N GLU A 333 8.15 26.03 18.39
CA GLU A 333 9.07 25.08 19.02
C GLU A 333 9.01 23.66 18.44
N ALA A 334 7.91 23.28 17.78
CA ALA A 334 7.78 21.99 17.10
C ALA A 334 8.41 22.00 15.70
N ILE A 335 8.76 23.17 15.17
CA ILE A 335 9.39 23.35 13.86
C ILE A 335 10.90 23.24 14.06
N LEU A 336 11.49 22.13 13.61
CA LEU A 336 12.93 21.88 13.82
C LEU A 336 13.80 22.85 13.02
N HIS A 337 13.39 23.10 11.77
CA HIS A 337 14.03 24.03 10.86
C HIS A 337 13.10 24.32 9.69
N HIS A 338 13.21 25.53 9.15
CA HIS A 338 12.62 25.93 7.88
C HIS A 338 13.62 26.73 7.03
N PHE A 339 13.48 26.63 5.71
CA PHE A 339 14.32 27.34 4.74
C PHE A 339 13.64 27.41 3.36
N PRO A 340 14.02 28.37 2.50
CA PRO A 340 13.58 28.44 1.11
C PRO A 340 14.03 27.21 0.30
N ILE A 341 13.18 26.70 -0.61
CA ILE A 341 13.60 25.56 -1.45
C ILE A 341 14.80 25.89 -2.34
N ALA A 342 15.02 27.17 -2.63
CA ALA A 342 16.16 27.65 -3.41
C ALA A 342 17.50 27.21 -2.79
N ASP A 343 17.60 27.17 -1.46
CA ASP A 343 18.82 26.72 -0.79
C ASP A 343 19.10 25.24 -1.06
N LEU A 344 18.05 24.42 -1.26
CA LEU A 344 18.21 23.02 -1.66
C LEU A 344 18.74 22.91 -3.10
N HIS A 345 18.37 23.84 -3.98
CA HIS A 345 18.98 23.94 -5.31
C HIS A 345 20.46 24.32 -5.23
N THR A 346 20.83 25.23 -4.33
CA THR A 346 22.24 25.58 -4.09
C THR A 346 23.04 24.38 -3.60
N VAL A 347 22.49 23.59 -2.66
CA VAL A 347 23.10 22.33 -2.21
C VAL A 347 23.28 21.36 -3.38
N ALA A 348 22.24 21.17 -4.21
CA ALA A 348 22.30 20.32 -5.39
C ALA A 348 23.33 20.81 -6.43
N GLN A 349 23.50 22.12 -6.61
CA GLN A 349 24.48 22.68 -7.53
C GLN A 349 25.92 22.56 -7.02
N SER A 350 26.12 22.61 -5.70
CA SER A 350 27.43 22.56 -5.07
C SER A 350 28.08 21.16 -5.09
N ASP A 351 27.27 20.10 -5.15
CA ASP A 351 27.74 18.72 -5.13
C ASP A 351 26.98 17.88 -6.18
N PRO A 352 27.68 17.35 -7.22
CA PRO A 352 27.07 16.51 -8.25
C PRO A 352 26.29 15.30 -7.70
N ILE A 353 26.73 14.73 -6.58
CA ILE A 353 26.07 13.58 -5.94
C ILE A 353 24.79 14.04 -5.26
N CYS A 354 24.79 15.18 -4.58
CA CYS A 354 23.56 15.82 -4.10
C CYS A 354 22.58 16.09 -5.26
N SER A 355 23.08 16.61 -6.39
CA SER A 355 22.28 16.83 -7.61
C SER A 355 21.63 15.55 -8.11
N GLN A 356 22.40 14.46 -8.20
CA GLN A 356 21.93 13.15 -8.64
C GLN A 356 20.90 12.56 -7.68
N LEU A 357 21.16 12.63 -6.37
CA LEU A 357 20.30 12.08 -5.31
C LEU A 357 18.96 12.83 -5.24
N LEU A 358 19.03 14.15 -5.16
CA LEU A 358 17.84 14.98 -5.08
C LEU A 358 17.08 14.98 -6.40
N ASN A 359 17.79 14.99 -7.53
CA ASN A 359 17.25 15.02 -8.88
C ASN A 359 16.07 16.00 -9.00
N LEU A 360 16.30 17.23 -8.54
CA LEU A 360 15.28 18.29 -8.44
C LEU A 360 14.61 18.57 -9.80
N SER A 361 15.32 18.32 -10.91
CA SER A 361 14.79 18.43 -12.27
C SER A 361 13.59 17.51 -12.57
N ALA A 362 13.43 16.40 -11.85
CA ALA A 362 12.30 15.50 -12.00
C ALA A 362 11.01 16.05 -11.39
N PHE A 363 11.11 17.05 -10.50
CA PHE A 363 9.98 17.69 -9.84
C PHE A 363 9.49 18.85 -10.70
N GLN A 364 8.69 18.52 -11.71
CA GLN A 364 8.07 19.52 -12.59
C GLN A 364 6.61 19.76 -12.21
N PRO A 365 6.07 20.98 -12.44
CA PRO A 365 4.65 21.24 -12.29
C PRO A 365 3.80 20.18 -13.02
N ARG A 366 2.66 19.80 -12.42
CA ARG A 366 1.69 18.82 -12.95
C ARG A 366 2.18 17.36 -13.03
N ARG A 367 3.42 17.06 -12.63
CA ARG A 367 3.87 15.67 -12.50
C ARG A 367 3.26 15.04 -11.25
N ARG A 368 2.76 13.81 -11.38
CA ARG A 368 2.26 13.04 -10.25
C ARG A 368 3.42 12.47 -9.44
N THR A 369 3.29 12.40 -8.12
CA THR A 369 4.30 11.81 -7.22
C THR A 369 4.72 10.41 -7.66
N ARG A 370 3.78 9.59 -8.15
CA ARG A 370 4.09 8.25 -8.68
C ARG A 370 5.13 8.29 -9.80
N HIS A 371 5.01 9.23 -10.73
CA HIS A 371 5.95 9.35 -11.84
C HIS A 371 7.36 9.73 -11.38
N VAL A 372 7.45 10.67 -10.43
CA VAL A 372 8.74 11.06 -9.85
C VAL A 372 9.34 9.89 -9.07
N SER A 373 8.53 9.18 -8.27
CA SER A 373 8.96 7.97 -7.53
C SER A 373 9.49 6.88 -8.47
N ASP A 374 8.80 6.61 -9.57
CA ASP A 374 9.23 5.63 -10.57
C ASP A 374 10.58 6.03 -11.18
N ARG A 375 10.78 7.32 -11.51
CA ARG A 375 12.05 7.85 -12.02
C ARG A 375 13.19 7.78 -11.00
N MET A 376 12.93 8.12 -9.73
CA MET A 376 13.93 7.98 -8.66
C MET A 376 14.35 6.52 -8.47
N ARG A 377 13.39 5.59 -8.58
CA ARG A 377 13.66 4.15 -8.49
C ARG A 377 14.54 3.64 -9.64
N GLU A 378 14.38 4.20 -10.83
CA GLU A 378 15.20 3.86 -12.00
C GLU A 378 16.67 4.25 -11.84
N GLN A 379 16.98 5.27 -11.02
CA GLN A 379 18.37 5.69 -10.76
C GLN A 379 19.17 4.67 -9.94
N ARG A 380 18.50 3.76 -9.21
CA ARG A 380 19.14 2.70 -8.40
C ARG A 380 20.27 3.21 -7.52
N ASN A 381 20.04 4.33 -6.84
CA ASN A 381 21.04 4.93 -5.97
C ASN A 381 21.46 3.95 -4.84
N THR A 382 22.76 3.73 -4.70
CA THR A 382 23.35 2.89 -3.65
C THR A 382 23.98 3.75 -2.57
N ILE A 383 23.92 3.28 -1.33
CA ILE A 383 24.56 3.94 -0.19
C ILE A 383 26.05 3.60 -0.23
N THR A 384 26.85 4.55 -0.70
CA THR A 384 28.33 4.51 -0.69
C THR A 384 28.86 5.60 0.24
N THR A 385 30.17 5.62 0.50
CA THR A 385 30.81 6.70 1.28
C THR A 385 30.54 8.09 0.70
N HIS A 386 30.59 8.26 -0.62
CA HIS A 386 30.30 9.56 -1.23
C HIS A 386 28.82 9.90 -1.17
N THR A 387 27.95 8.90 -1.42
CA THR A 387 26.49 9.09 -1.30
C THR A 387 26.10 9.50 0.11
N VAL A 388 26.73 8.94 1.14
CA VAL A 388 26.40 9.25 2.54
C VAL A 388 26.87 10.63 2.97
N GLN A 389 27.98 11.12 2.43
CA GLN A 389 28.44 12.50 2.61
C GLN A 389 27.43 13.49 2.01
N ALA A 390 26.94 13.20 0.80
CA ALA A 390 25.87 13.98 0.17
C ALA A 390 24.57 13.95 0.99
N VAL A 391 24.17 12.78 1.49
CA VAL A 391 23.02 12.62 2.41
C VAL A 391 23.19 13.47 3.68
N ALA A 392 24.40 13.53 4.25
CA ALA A 392 24.71 14.38 5.38
C ALA A 392 24.64 15.88 5.02
N GLY A 393 25.12 16.28 3.84
CA GLY A 393 24.96 17.64 3.32
C GLY A 393 23.49 18.07 3.20
N ILE A 394 22.65 17.19 2.65
CA ILE A 394 21.20 17.39 2.58
C ILE A 394 20.60 17.48 3.99
N ALA A 395 20.95 16.56 4.90
CA ALA A 395 20.48 16.58 6.28
C ALA A 395 20.85 17.88 7.01
N ARG A 396 22.03 18.45 6.72
CA ARG A 396 22.45 19.74 7.27
C ARG A 396 21.60 20.89 6.76
N ALA A 397 21.25 20.90 5.47
CA ALA A 397 20.31 21.87 4.89
C ALA A 397 18.95 21.81 5.59
N PHE A 398 18.50 20.60 5.95
CA PHE A 398 17.30 20.38 6.77
C PHE A 398 17.49 20.63 8.27
N GLY A 399 18.63 21.16 8.70
CA GLY A 399 18.86 21.56 10.09
C GLY A 399 19.14 20.42 11.06
N MET A 400 19.34 19.18 10.58
CA MET A 400 19.52 17.98 11.42
C MET A 400 20.78 18.00 12.32
N HIS A 401 21.66 18.99 12.14
CA HIS A 401 22.87 19.18 12.92
C HIS A 401 22.70 20.18 14.10
N ARG A 402 21.53 20.82 14.22
CA ARG A 402 21.25 21.87 15.21
C ARG A 402 20.95 21.28 16.58
N GLU A 403 21.05 22.10 17.62
CA GLU A 403 20.95 21.69 19.03
C GLU A 403 19.56 21.17 19.43
N ARG A 404 18.49 21.63 18.78
CA ARG A 404 17.10 21.21 19.07
C ARG A 404 16.72 19.86 18.45
N VAL A 405 17.59 19.28 17.63
CA VAL A 405 17.31 18.03 16.93
C VAL A 405 17.63 16.86 17.86
N SER A 406 16.73 15.89 17.99
CA SER A 406 16.98 14.65 18.75
C SER A 406 17.48 13.53 17.83
N LEU A 407 18.07 12.48 18.38
CA LEU A 407 18.47 11.29 17.62
C LEU A 407 17.29 10.67 16.86
N VAL A 408 16.10 10.69 17.46
CA VAL A 408 14.85 10.20 16.86
C VAL A 408 14.45 11.03 15.63
N HIS A 409 14.75 12.32 15.61
CA HIS A 409 14.56 13.16 14.42
C HIS A 409 15.55 12.78 13.32
N ILE A 410 16.83 12.59 13.63
CA ILE A 410 17.83 12.15 12.64
C ILE A 410 17.40 10.81 12.02
N GLN A 411 17.04 9.84 12.86
CA GLN A 411 16.54 8.53 12.45
C GLN A 411 15.32 8.64 11.52
N GLY A 412 14.31 9.43 11.91
CA GLY A 412 13.10 9.64 11.11
C GLY A 412 13.38 10.31 9.76
N PHE A 413 14.32 11.25 9.72
CA PHE A 413 14.72 11.93 8.49
C PHE A 413 15.44 10.97 7.54
N ILE A 414 16.37 10.16 8.04
CA ILE A 414 17.06 9.14 7.25
C ILE A 414 16.09 8.09 6.72
N ALA A 415 15.14 7.63 7.54
CA ALA A 415 14.08 6.72 7.08
C ALA A 415 13.27 7.32 5.92
N ALA A 416 12.91 8.60 6.02
CA ALA A 416 12.18 9.31 4.96
C ALA A 416 13.01 9.48 3.68
N LEU A 417 14.32 9.74 3.80
CA LEU A 417 15.24 9.83 2.66
C LEU A 417 15.39 8.48 1.96
N VAL A 418 15.67 7.42 2.71
CA VAL A 418 15.83 6.06 2.17
C VAL A 418 14.57 5.62 1.43
N ASP A 419 13.39 5.79 2.04
CA ASP A 419 12.09 5.48 1.40
C ASP A 419 11.86 6.32 0.12
N SER A 420 12.05 7.64 0.22
CA SER A 420 11.73 8.59 -0.87
C SER A 420 12.67 8.45 -2.07
N PHE A 421 13.97 8.23 -1.82
CA PHE A 421 15.02 8.17 -2.84
C PHE A 421 15.49 6.74 -3.17
N GLN A 422 14.85 5.73 -2.56
CA GLN A 422 15.09 4.31 -2.80
C GLN A 422 16.58 3.92 -2.64
N LEU A 423 17.24 4.48 -1.63
CA LEU A 423 18.64 4.24 -1.35
C LEU A 423 18.81 2.78 -0.89
N ARG A 424 19.65 2.02 -1.57
CA ARG A 424 19.92 0.61 -1.24
C ARG A 424 21.29 0.44 -0.62
N TYR A 425 21.39 -0.39 0.42
CA TYR A 425 22.66 -0.96 0.81
C TYR A 425 23.09 -1.97 -0.24
N ASP A 426 24.37 -1.96 -0.57
CA ASP A 426 24.97 -3.15 -1.16
C ASP A 426 24.99 -4.23 -0.09
N GLU A 427 24.80 -5.51 -0.43
CA GLU A 427 24.71 -6.63 0.54
C GLU A 427 26.06 -6.94 1.22
N THR A 428 26.97 -5.96 1.24
CA THR A 428 28.26 -6.03 1.91
C THR A 428 28.05 -5.94 3.42
N GLY A 429 28.62 -6.89 4.16
CA GLY A 429 28.29 -7.14 5.58
C GLY A 429 28.51 -5.96 6.54
N ASP A 430 28.20 -6.20 7.83
CA ASP A 430 28.08 -5.19 8.90
C ASP A 430 29.23 -4.18 9.00
N ALA A 431 30.47 -4.59 8.68
CA ALA A 431 31.63 -3.69 8.69
C ALA A 431 31.47 -2.48 7.73
N HIS A 432 30.84 -2.69 6.57
CA HIS A 432 30.61 -1.61 5.60
C HIS A 432 29.55 -0.63 6.10
N ALA A 433 28.47 -1.14 6.70
CA ALA A 433 27.41 -0.31 7.28
C ALA A 433 27.95 0.59 8.42
N ASN A 434 28.83 0.04 9.27
CA ASN A 434 29.49 0.80 10.34
C ASN A 434 30.38 1.93 9.78
N SER A 435 31.15 1.66 8.72
CA SER A 435 31.97 2.69 8.06
C SER A 435 31.12 3.79 7.43
N ILE A 436 30.03 3.42 6.73
CA ILE A 436 29.10 4.38 6.12
C ILE A 436 28.45 5.28 7.19
N SER A 437 27.91 4.68 8.25
CA SER A 437 27.21 5.42 9.31
C SER A 437 28.15 6.35 10.09
N HIS A 438 29.39 5.93 10.33
CA HIS A 438 30.41 6.78 10.91
C HIS A 438 30.74 7.98 9.99
N ASN A 439 30.94 7.74 8.69
CA ASN A 439 31.16 8.82 7.72
C ASN A 439 30.00 9.82 7.66
N PHE A 440 28.75 9.33 7.75
CA PHE A 440 27.58 10.20 7.89
C PHE A 440 27.66 11.07 9.13
N ALA A 441 27.92 10.48 10.29
CA ALA A 441 27.95 11.18 11.57
C ALA A 441 29.03 12.26 11.63
N VAL A 442 30.25 11.95 11.15
CA VAL A 442 31.35 12.91 11.04
C VAL A 442 31.00 14.06 10.09
N THR A 443 30.35 13.76 8.97
CA THR A 443 29.99 14.78 7.96
C THR A 443 28.82 15.65 8.39
N LEU A 444 27.84 15.08 9.11
CA LEU A 444 26.68 15.80 9.65
C LEU A 444 27.12 16.90 10.62
N ARG A 445 28.18 16.65 11.41
CA ARG A 445 28.71 17.57 12.42
C ARG A 445 27.62 18.03 13.38
N SER A 446 26.92 17.07 13.97
CA SER A 446 25.90 17.36 15.00
C SER A 446 26.51 18.19 16.12
N ARG A 447 25.82 19.27 16.52
CA ARG A 447 26.28 20.15 17.61
C ARG A 447 25.95 19.63 19.00
N CYS A 448 25.00 18.69 19.10
CA CYS A 448 24.42 18.25 20.37
C CYS A 448 24.56 16.75 20.63
N HIS A 449 24.96 15.95 19.65
CA HIS A 449 25.05 14.49 19.77
C HIS A 449 26.46 13.99 19.51
N ARG A 450 26.83 12.90 20.17
CA ARG A 450 28.08 12.19 19.90
C ARG A 450 28.06 11.54 18.53
N ILE A 451 29.22 11.35 17.93
CA ILE A 451 29.37 10.73 16.60
C ILE A 451 28.79 9.31 16.61
N GLU A 452 29.05 8.54 17.66
CA GLU A 452 28.54 7.16 17.81
C GLU A 452 27.00 7.11 17.78
N ASP A 453 26.34 8.00 18.52
CA ASP A 453 24.88 8.03 18.64
C ASP A 453 24.23 8.43 17.31
N VAL A 454 24.82 9.39 16.59
CA VAL A 454 24.36 9.80 15.26
C VAL A 454 24.52 8.67 14.24
N ALA A 455 25.64 7.93 14.30
CA ALA A 455 25.87 6.78 13.43
C ALA A 455 24.82 5.69 13.68
N LEU A 456 24.52 5.39 14.94
CA LEU A 456 23.46 4.44 15.31
C LEU A 456 22.08 4.90 14.82
N ALA A 457 21.74 6.17 15.04
CA ALA A 457 20.47 6.74 14.56
C ALA A 457 20.34 6.67 13.03
N PHE A 458 21.43 6.86 12.30
CA PHE A 458 21.48 6.68 10.85
C PHE A 458 21.18 5.23 10.43
N LEU A 459 21.85 4.25 11.04
CA LEU A 459 21.64 2.82 10.73
C LEU A 459 20.19 2.41 10.97
N GLU A 460 19.65 2.80 12.12
CA GLU A 460 18.27 2.49 12.47
C GLU A 460 17.28 3.18 11.53
N GLY A 461 17.52 4.45 11.19
CA GLY A 461 16.71 5.17 10.21
C GLY A 461 16.73 4.50 8.84
N ALA A 462 17.90 4.05 8.40
CA ALA A 462 18.04 3.39 7.11
C ALA A 462 17.38 2.00 7.08
N ARG A 463 17.47 1.24 8.19
CA ARG A 463 16.71 0.00 8.38
C ARG A 463 15.21 0.24 8.25
N GLN A 464 14.68 1.23 8.96
CA GLN A 464 13.25 1.59 8.90
C GLN A 464 12.81 2.02 7.50
N GLY A 465 13.63 2.80 6.79
CA GLY A 465 13.36 3.17 5.40
C GLY A 465 13.27 1.95 4.48
N ASN A 466 14.18 0.98 4.63
CA ASN A 466 14.15 -0.27 3.86
C ASN A 466 12.94 -1.15 4.20
N ASP A 467 12.56 -1.24 5.48
CA ASP A 467 11.37 -1.97 5.93
C ASP A 467 10.10 -1.41 5.27
N VAL A 468 9.99 -0.08 5.17
CA VAL A 468 8.90 0.59 4.44
C VAL A 468 8.90 0.21 2.95
N ILE A 469 10.06 0.27 2.29
CA ILE A 469 10.18 -0.08 0.87
C ILE A 469 9.77 -1.54 0.64
N ALA A 470 10.22 -2.45 1.49
CA ALA A 470 9.89 -3.87 1.42
C ALA A 470 8.39 -4.11 1.61
N TYR A 471 7.80 -3.47 2.63
CA TYR A 471 6.37 -3.54 2.92
C TYR A 471 5.52 -3.12 1.71
N TYR A 472 5.81 -1.97 1.10
CA TYR A 472 5.04 -1.48 -0.05
C TYR A 472 5.34 -2.23 -1.35
N SER A 473 6.54 -2.80 -1.50
CA SER A 473 6.89 -3.62 -2.66
C SER A 473 6.08 -4.92 -2.69
N ARG A 474 5.90 -5.59 -1.54
CA ARG A 474 5.08 -6.81 -1.40
C ARG A 474 3.59 -6.59 -1.71
N ARG A 475 3.07 -5.37 -1.52
CA ARG A 475 1.68 -5.03 -1.84
C ARG A 475 1.44 -4.71 -3.32
N ARG A 476 2.50 -4.44 -4.09
CA ARG A 476 2.39 -4.09 -5.52
C ARG A 476 2.57 -5.28 -6.45
N SER A 477 3.23 -6.35 -5.99
CA SER A 477 3.37 -7.64 -6.68
C SER A 477 2.06 -8.43 -6.67
#